data_AF-A0A5D0QUI3-F1
#
_entry.id   AF-A0A5D0QUI3-F1
#
_cell.length_a   1.000
_cell.length_b   1.000
_cell.length_c   1.000
_cell.angle_alpha   90.00
_cell.angle_beta   90.00
_cell.angle_gamma   90.00
#
_symmetry.space_group_name_H-M   'P 1'
#
loop_
_entity.id
_entity.type
_entity.pdbx_description
1 polymer ?
#
loop_
_entity_poly.entity_id
_entity_poly.type
_entity_poly.pdbx_seq_one_letter_code
_entity_poly.pdbx_strand_id
1 'polypeptide(L)'
;MKTLQLHVKALIILLVIGTAFASCSSDDDVAIAKIKYQVSINASPSNGGTVTPQSGEFEKDQQINITAIPAAGWQFKEWQGNITGTANPMQLTVNATKTVTAVFERSLFYLAENGVTVLAPDAAVGNSGVVNGITYTKRTADQITPENAETTCTTGITDMSELFMDDTNFNGDISHWDVSSVTNMSLMFYKASSFNRDLNSWDVSNVTDMSSMFSKATIFNGNISNWNVSSVTTMFGMFRDTNAFNGNISDWDVSSVTAMNQMFYSSVNFNGDLNNWNVSNVTDMSYMFWETNAFHGNISNWNVGSVTNMYHMFRGAGNFNSDIGNWNVSQVTDMSGMFTDATSFNQNLNAWNVGLVTKMNNMFSGASVYNGNMHNWQVSRVTNMDYMFSRATNFNQNLTNWCVIHIPSEPTGFANNSALTNSNKPRWGFCL
;
A
#
# COMPACT_ATOMS: atom_id res chain seq x y z
N MET A 1 -36.69 -2.89 -39.57
CA MET A 1 -36.94 -4.26 -39.08
C MET A 1 -37.08 -4.19 -37.57
N LYS A 2 -38.32 -4.13 -37.05
CA LYS A 2 -39.08 -5.27 -36.44
C LYS A 2 -38.37 -5.82 -35.18
N THR A 3 -38.95 -5.91 -33.98
CA THR A 3 -40.32 -5.63 -33.48
C THR A 3 -40.32 -5.73 -31.95
N LEU A 4 -41.17 -4.90 -31.31
CA LEU A 4 -41.65 -4.99 -29.92
C LEU A 4 -42.72 -6.10 -29.79
N GLN A 5 -42.88 -6.74 -28.62
CA GLN A 5 -44.15 -7.38 -28.24
C GLN A 5 -44.54 -7.12 -26.77
N LEU A 6 -45.65 -6.39 -26.64
CA LEU A 6 -46.57 -6.35 -25.49
C LEU A 6 -47.39 -7.65 -25.41
N HIS A 7 -47.77 -8.09 -24.21
CA HIS A 7 -48.85 -9.05 -24.02
C HIS A 7 -49.90 -8.47 -23.04
N VAL A 8 -51.05 -8.11 -23.61
CA VAL A 8 -52.35 -7.90 -22.92
C VAL A 8 -53.20 -9.12 -23.27
N LYS A 9 -53.87 -9.73 -22.27
CA LYS A 9 -54.94 -10.70 -22.54
C LYS A 9 -56.22 -10.31 -21.82
N ALA A 10 -57.29 -10.36 -22.60
CA ALA A 10 -58.60 -9.81 -22.33
C ALA A 10 -59.55 -10.81 -21.64
N LEU A 11 -60.47 -10.20 -20.91
CA LEU A 11 -61.77 -10.63 -20.39
C LEU A 11 -62.53 -11.64 -21.25
N ILE A 12 -63.08 -12.68 -20.62
CA ILE A 12 -64.22 -13.46 -21.13
C ILE A 12 -65.36 -13.36 -20.12
N ILE A 13 -66.50 -12.92 -20.62
CA ILE A 13 -67.80 -12.77 -19.95
C ILE A 13 -68.50 -14.13 -19.92
N LEU A 14 -69.00 -14.56 -18.76
CA LEU A 14 -70.08 -15.54 -18.67
C LEU A 14 -71.21 -14.97 -17.80
N LEU A 15 -72.37 -14.88 -18.43
CA LEU A 15 -73.65 -14.43 -17.87
C LEU A 15 -74.42 -15.68 -17.40
N VAL A 16 -74.80 -15.76 -16.13
CA VAL A 16 -75.87 -16.66 -15.66
C VAL A 16 -76.83 -15.87 -14.79
N ILE A 17 -78.07 -15.83 -15.23
CA ILE A 17 -79.24 -15.20 -14.61
C ILE A 17 -79.85 -16.22 -13.63
N GLY A 18 -80.29 -15.79 -12.44
CA GLY A 18 -81.03 -16.69 -11.55
C GLY A 18 -81.44 -16.14 -10.20
N THR A 19 -82.46 -15.27 -10.21
CA THR A 19 -83.52 -15.10 -9.18
C THR A 19 -83.18 -14.70 -7.74
N ALA A 20 -83.74 -13.55 -7.36
CA ALA A 20 -83.81 -13.01 -6.01
C ALA A 20 -84.66 -13.87 -5.06
N PHE A 21 -84.17 -14.07 -3.85
CA PHE A 21 -84.98 -14.17 -2.64
C PHE A 21 -84.44 -13.16 -1.64
N ALA A 22 -85.32 -12.30 -1.16
CA ALA A 22 -85.03 -11.35 -0.10
C ALA A 22 -84.82 -12.10 1.22
N SER A 23 -83.68 -11.88 1.86
CA SER A 23 -83.58 -11.86 3.32
C SER A 23 -82.62 -10.75 3.71
N CYS A 24 -83.11 -9.75 4.43
CA CYS A 24 -82.24 -8.80 5.13
C CYS A 24 -81.28 -9.60 6.04
N SER A 25 -79.99 -9.53 5.76
CA SER A 25 -78.97 -9.59 6.81
C SER A 25 -78.04 -8.40 6.60
N SER A 26 -78.22 -7.41 7.46
CA SER A 26 -77.30 -6.32 7.69
C SER A 26 -75.98 -6.89 8.21
N ASP A 27 -75.01 -7.09 7.34
CA ASP A 27 -73.61 -7.10 7.75
C ASP A 27 -72.96 -5.89 7.09
N ASP A 28 -73.21 -4.73 7.70
CA ASP A 28 -72.23 -3.66 7.71
C ASP A 28 -70.96 -4.29 8.30
N ASP A 29 -70.00 -4.62 7.45
CA ASP A 29 -68.62 -4.84 7.89
C ASP A 29 -68.14 -3.48 8.44
N VAL A 30 -68.45 -3.23 9.71
CA VAL A 30 -67.94 -2.09 10.46
C VAL A 30 -66.43 -2.26 10.45
N ALA A 31 -65.75 -1.51 9.59
CA ALA A 31 -64.31 -1.29 9.71
C ALA A 31 -64.09 -0.64 11.08
N ILE A 32 -63.85 -1.45 12.11
CA ILE A 32 -63.50 -0.96 13.43
C ILE A 32 -62.19 -0.21 13.23
N ALA A 33 -62.26 1.12 13.28
CA ALA A 33 -61.08 1.97 13.19
C ALA A 33 -60.11 1.53 14.29
N LYS A 34 -59.03 0.87 13.90
CA LYS A 34 -57.98 0.47 14.83
C LYS A 34 -57.44 1.74 15.48
N ILE A 35 -57.53 1.81 16.81
CA ILE A 35 -57.00 2.93 17.56
C ILE A 35 -55.49 2.94 17.32
N LYS A 36 -54.96 4.09 16.90
CA LYS A 36 -53.52 4.30 16.73
C LYS A 36 -53.05 5.36 17.71
N TYR A 37 -51.80 5.20 18.16
CA TYR A 37 -51.12 6.20 18.96
C TYR A 37 -49.86 6.68 18.25
N GLN A 38 -49.58 7.97 18.39
CA GLN A 38 -48.34 8.57 17.92
C GLN A 38 -47.20 8.18 18.86
N VAL A 39 -46.11 7.65 18.31
CA VAL A 39 -44.90 7.33 19.06
C VAL A 39 -43.75 8.13 18.46
N SER A 40 -43.25 9.09 19.21
CA SER A 40 -42.06 9.87 18.89
C SER A 40 -40.82 9.17 19.45
N ILE A 41 -39.93 8.71 18.58
CA ILE A 41 -38.67 8.05 18.92
C ILE A 41 -37.54 8.97 18.44
N ASN A 42 -36.81 9.56 19.38
CA ASN A 42 -35.80 10.58 19.12
C ASN A 42 -34.39 10.07 19.42
N ALA A 43 -33.39 10.70 18.80
CA ALA A 43 -31.97 10.55 19.13
C ALA A 43 -31.45 11.86 19.75
N SER A 44 -30.74 11.78 20.88
CA SER A 44 -30.17 12.95 21.55
C SER A 44 -28.73 12.71 22.03
N PRO A 45 -27.75 13.53 21.60
CA PRO A 45 -27.89 14.53 20.54
C PRO A 45 -28.19 13.85 19.19
N SER A 46 -28.76 14.58 18.25
CA SER A 46 -29.21 14.01 16.97
C SER A 46 -28.06 13.48 16.10
N ASN A 47 -26.84 13.98 16.30
CA ASN A 47 -25.62 13.45 15.67
C ASN A 47 -25.03 12.26 16.42
N GLY A 48 -25.57 11.88 17.58
CA GLY A 48 -25.07 10.77 18.39
C GLY A 48 -25.47 9.40 17.86
N GLY A 49 -26.47 9.32 16.99
CA GLY A 49 -26.91 8.07 16.40
C GLY A 49 -28.29 8.17 15.77
N THR A 50 -28.80 7.02 15.35
CA THR A 50 -30.15 6.88 14.79
C THR A 50 -30.97 5.90 15.63
N VAL A 51 -32.27 5.85 15.37
CA VAL A 51 -33.20 4.94 16.04
C VAL A 51 -34.01 4.17 15.01
N THR A 52 -34.43 2.96 15.39
CA THR A 52 -35.36 2.13 14.60
C THR A 52 -36.42 1.55 15.53
N PRO A 53 -37.71 1.52 15.15
CA PRO A 53 -38.29 2.20 13.98
C PRO A 53 -38.22 3.73 14.09
N GLN A 54 -38.51 4.42 13.00
CA GLN A 54 -38.70 5.88 13.00
C GLN A 54 -40.01 6.26 13.69
N SER A 55 -40.12 7.53 14.11
CA SER A 55 -41.35 8.08 14.71
C SER A 55 -42.55 7.90 13.78
N GLY A 56 -43.73 7.63 14.34
CA GLY A 56 -44.94 7.44 13.55
C GLY A 56 -46.14 6.92 14.34
N GLU A 57 -47.18 6.49 13.62
CA GLU A 57 -48.38 5.89 14.21
C GLU A 57 -48.28 4.38 14.30
N PHE A 58 -48.59 3.85 15.48
CA PHE A 58 -48.60 2.42 15.75
C PHE A 58 -49.96 2.00 16.31
N GLU A 59 -50.36 0.75 16.06
CA GLU A 59 -51.65 0.24 16.52
C GLU A 59 -51.66 0.12 18.06
N LYS A 60 -52.81 0.37 18.68
CA LYS A 60 -53.00 0.17 20.11
C LYS A 60 -52.64 -1.26 20.50
N ASP A 61 -51.92 -1.39 21.62
CA ASP A 61 -51.41 -2.62 22.21
C ASP A 61 -50.35 -3.36 21.35
N GLN A 62 -49.91 -2.77 20.23
CA GLN A 62 -48.77 -3.25 19.47
C GLN A 62 -47.49 -3.23 20.33
N GLN A 63 -46.70 -4.29 20.26
CA GLN A 63 -45.35 -4.32 20.80
C GLN A 63 -44.35 -4.01 19.69
N ILE A 64 -43.52 -2.99 19.88
CA ILE A 64 -42.45 -2.63 18.95
C ILE A 64 -41.11 -2.73 19.65
N ASN A 65 -40.10 -3.26 18.96
CA ASN A 65 -38.72 -3.26 19.44
C ASN A 65 -38.05 -1.97 18.97
N ILE A 66 -37.71 -1.09 19.91
CA ILE A 66 -36.93 0.09 19.62
C ILE A 66 -35.43 -0.23 19.77
N THR A 67 -34.64 0.22 18.81
CA THR A 67 -33.19 0.00 18.73
C THR A 67 -32.50 1.35 18.54
N ALA A 68 -31.52 1.64 19.38
CA ALA A 68 -30.62 2.76 19.20
C ALA A 68 -29.37 2.28 18.45
N ILE A 69 -28.98 2.98 17.40
CA ILE A 69 -27.81 2.67 16.56
C ILE A 69 -26.85 3.84 16.69
N PRO A 70 -25.81 3.76 17.54
CA PRO A 70 -24.87 4.85 17.74
C PRO A 70 -24.12 5.22 16.46
N ALA A 71 -23.83 6.50 16.28
CA ALA A 71 -22.89 6.97 15.26
C ALA A 71 -21.43 6.68 15.70
N ALA A 72 -20.48 6.76 14.77
CA ALA A 72 -19.05 6.60 15.09
C ALA A 72 -18.62 7.58 16.20
N GLY A 73 -17.94 7.08 17.23
CA GLY A 73 -17.54 7.88 18.40
C GLY A 73 -18.62 8.08 19.47
N TRP A 74 -19.80 7.47 19.29
CA TRP A 74 -20.89 7.54 20.26
C TRP A 74 -21.26 6.16 20.78
N GLN A 75 -21.80 6.13 21.99
CA GLN A 75 -22.41 4.94 22.57
C GLN A 75 -23.82 5.26 23.04
N PHE A 76 -24.72 4.28 22.91
CA PHE A 76 -26.03 4.37 23.51
C PHE A 76 -25.88 4.28 25.03
N LYS A 77 -26.37 5.31 25.71
CA LYS A 77 -26.34 5.41 27.17
C LYS A 77 -27.59 4.80 27.79
N GLU A 78 -28.75 5.31 27.39
CA GLU A 78 -30.04 4.92 27.95
C GLU A 78 -31.21 5.45 27.12
N TRP A 79 -32.38 4.85 27.31
CA TRP A 79 -33.66 5.40 26.90
C TRP A 79 -34.18 6.35 27.99
N GLN A 80 -34.76 7.47 27.58
CA GLN A 80 -35.46 8.43 28.44
C GLN A 80 -36.87 8.73 27.92
N GLY A 81 -37.71 9.31 28.77
CA GLY A 81 -39.07 9.73 28.42
C GLY A 81 -40.12 8.78 28.99
N ASN A 82 -41.09 8.37 28.16
CA ASN A 82 -42.18 7.49 28.60
C ASN A 82 -41.75 6.05 28.88
N ILE A 83 -40.57 5.64 28.43
CA ILE A 83 -39.86 4.45 28.91
C ILE A 83 -38.42 4.83 29.23
N THR A 84 -37.83 4.13 30.19
CA THR A 84 -36.45 4.33 30.60
C THR A 84 -35.72 3.00 30.71
N GLY A 85 -34.40 3.03 30.54
CA GLY A 85 -33.56 1.85 30.74
C GLY A 85 -32.39 1.77 29.77
N THR A 86 -31.48 0.83 30.04
CA THR A 86 -30.23 0.67 29.29
C THR A 86 -30.25 -0.51 28.32
N ALA A 87 -31.38 -1.23 28.22
CA ALA A 87 -31.54 -2.32 27.26
C ALA A 87 -31.59 -1.79 25.83
N ASN A 88 -30.84 -2.41 24.91
CA ASN A 88 -30.87 -2.09 23.49
C ASN A 88 -30.65 -3.36 22.66
N PRO A 89 -31.66 -3.84 21.89
CA PRO A 89 -32.99 -3.28 21.72
C PRO A 89 -33.88 -3.37 22.98
N MET A 90 -34.91 -2.51 23.06
CA MET A 90 -35.91 -2.49 24.13
C MET A 90 -37.31 -2.66 23.56
N GLN A 91 -38.15 -3.48 24.20
CA GLN A 91 -39.54 -3.64 23.80
C GLN A 91 -40.42 -2.51 24.38
N LEU A 92 -41.24 -1.90 23.54
CA LEU A 92 -42.20 -0.84 23.88
C LEU A 92 -43.62 -1.31 23.54
N THR A 93 -44.53 -1.24 24.52
CA THR A 93 -45.97 -1.45 24.29
C THR A 93 -46.68 -0.12 24.00
N VAL A 94 -47.40 -0.06 22.89
CA VAL A 94 -48.09 1.13 22.38
C VAL A 94 -49.51 1.22 22.98
N ASN A 95 -49.61 1.65 24.23
CA ASN A 95 -50.89 1.79 24.94
C ASN A 95 -51.40 3.25 25.07
N ALA A 96 -50.61 4.22 24.61
CA ALA A 96 -50.92 5.64 24.59
C ALA A 96 -49.95 6.35 23.61
N THR A 97 -50.18 7.64 23.34
CA THR A 97 -49.17 8.50 22.70
C THR A 97 -47.93 8.56 23.57
N LYS A 98 -46.75 8.31 22.99
CA LYS A 98 -45.48 8.23 23.73
C LYS A 98 -44.38 9.02 23.05
N THR A 99 -43.48 9.55 23.86
CA THR A 99 -42.21 10.13 23.45
C THR A 99 -41.08 9.40 24.18
N VAL A 100 -40.15 8.87 23.41
CA VAL A 100 -38.97 8.15 23.90
C VAL A 100 -37.74 8.72 23.21
N THR A 101 -36.65 8.89 23.95
CA THR A 101 -35.40 9.43 23.43
C THR A 101 -34.27 8.44 23.72
N ALA A 102 -33.57 8.00 22.68
CA ALA A 102 -32.27 7.37 22.81
C ALA A 102 -31.24 8.45 23.16
N VAL A 103 -30.62 8.33 24.33
CA VAL A 103 -29.53 9.20 24.75
C VAL A 103 -28.21 8.57 24.34
N PHE A 104 -27.40 9.34 23.65
CA PHE A 104 -26.05 8.97 23.23
C PHE A 104 -25.03 9.84 23.98
N GLU A 105 -23.89 9.25 24.32
CA GLU A 105 -22.72 9.96 24.85
C GLU A 105 -21.47 9.61 24.05
N ARG A 106 -20.48 10.51 24.05
CA ARG A 106 -19.21 10.30 23.36
C ARG A 106 -18.44 9.17 24.05
N SER A 107 -18.03 8.17 23.27
CA SER A 107 -17.01 7.22 23.73
C SER A 107 -15.63 7.82 23.48
N LEU A 108 -14.77 7.79 24.49
CA LEU A 108 -13.37 8.24 24.35
C LEU A 108 -12.55 7.29 23.45
N PHE A 109 -12.99 6.04 23.30
CA PHE A 109 -12.35 5.01 22.48
C PHE A 109 -13.41 4.33 21.61
N TYR A 110 -13.18 4.22 20.31
CA TYR A 110 -14.15 3.64 19.37
C TYR A 110 -13.47 3.13 18.11
N LEU A 111 -14.16 2.30 17.32
CA LEU A 111 -13.68 1.86 16.01
C LEU A 111 -13.88 2.94 14.94
N ALA A 112 -12.88 3.11 14.08
CA ALA A 112 -13.01 3.86 12.84
C ALA A 112 -13.98 3.17 11.87
N GLU A 113 -14.34 3.87 10.79
CA GLU A 113 -15.28 3.37 9.77
C GLU A 113 -14.78 2.08 9.08
N ASN A 114 -13.47 1.85 9.04
CA ASN A 114 -12.89 0.61 8.52
C ASN A 114 -13.13 -0.63 9.42
N GLY A 115 -13.69 -0.42 10.62
CA GLY A 115 -14.02 -1.50 11.57
C GLY A 115 -12.83 -2.15 12.26
N VAL A 116 -11.60 -1.66 12.05
CA VAL A 116 -10.35 -2.24 12.59
C VAL A 116 -9.62 -1.24 13.47
N THR A 117 -9.44 -0.01 13.00
CA THR A 117 -8.64 1.00 13.68
C THR A 117 -9.32 1.50 14.95
N VAL A 118 -8.60 1.54 16.06
CA VAL A 118 -9.08 2.09 17.34
C VAL A 118 -8.68 3.56 17.42
N LEU A 119 -9.68 4.42 17.57
CA LEU A 119 -9.54 5.88 17.65
C LEU A 119 -9.79 6.37 19.07
N ALA A 120 -9.00 7.36 19.49
CA ALA A 120 -9.21 8.08 20.74
C ALA A 120 -8.80 9.57 20.65
N PRO A 121 -9.38 10.38 19.75
CA PRO A 121 -8.95 11.76 19.51
C PRO A 121 -9.15 12.66 20.74
N ASP A 122 -10.25 12.48 21.47
CA ASP A 122 -10.61 13.31 22.63
C ASP A 122 -10.04 12.79 23.96
N ALA A 123 -9.42 11.60 23.97
CA ALA A 123 -8.83 11.03 25.19
C ALA A 123 -7.48 11.67 25.51
N ALA A 124 -7.20 11.86 26.80
CA ALA A 124 -5.84 12.22 27.24
C ALA A 124 -4.92 10.99 27.23
N VAL A 125 -3.61 11.21 27.08
CA VAL A 125 -2.61 10.14 27.26
C VAL A 125 -2.79 9.49 28.64
N GLY A 126 -2.73 8.16 28.69
CA GLY A 126 -2.97 7.35 29.89
C GLY A 126 -4.43 7.04 30.17
N ASN A 127 -5.39 7.64 29.46
CA ASN A 127 -6.78 7.18 29.51
C ASN A 127 -6.89 5.81 28.85
N SER A 128 -7.86 5.01 29.33
CA SER A 128 -8.18 3.71 28.77
C SER A 128 -9.66 3.59 28.44
N GLY A 129 -10.00 2.76 27.46
CA GLY A 129 -11.37 2.45 27.07
C GLY A 129 -11.47 1.05 26.49
N VAL A 130 -12.68 0.47 26.50
CA VAL A 130 -12.93 -0.88 26.00
C VAL A 130 -13.51 -0.80 24.59
N VAL A 131 -12.89 -1.48 23.64
CA VAL A 131 -13.40 -1.66 22.27
C VAL A 131 -13.37 -3.15 21.96
N ASN A 132 -14.51 -3.71 21.56
CA ASN A 132 -14.67 -5.15 21.30
C ASN A 132 -14.17 -6.07 22.42
N GLY A 133 -14.31 -5.65 23.68
CA GLY A 133 -13.88 -6.44 24.85
C GLY A 133 -12.39 -6.33 25.19
N ILE A 134 -11.60 -5.57 24.43
CA ILE A 134 -10.18 -5.30 24.71
C ILE A 134 -10.06 -3.90 25.31
N THR A 135 -9.31 -3.79 26.41
CA THR A 135 -8.98 -2.50 27.03
C THR A 135 -7.76 -1.91 26.33
N TYR A 136 -7.95 -0.78 25.64
CA TYR A 136 -6.87 -0.01 25.03
C TYR A 136 -6.49 1.17 25.92
N THR A 137 -5.22 1.52 25.94
CA THR A 137 -4.69 2.73 26.59
C THR A 137 -4.09 3.64 25.54
N LYS A 138 -4.43 4.93 25.58
CA LYS A 138 -3.79 5.94 24.71
C LYS A 138 -2.38 6.21 25.25
N ARG A 139 -1.36 6.01 24.41
CA ARG A 139 0.04 6.17 24.80
C ARG A 139 0.74 7.17 23.88
N THR A 140 1.81 7.80 24.38
CA THR A 140 2.79 8.47 23.52
C THR A 140 3.74 7.44 22.92
N ALA A 141 4.46 7.79 21.85
CA ALA A 141 5.38 6.86 21.17
C ALA A 141 6.43 6.26 22.12
N ASP A 142 6.99 7.06 23.03
CA ASP A 142 7.99 6.63 24.02
C ASP A 142 7.45 5.69 25.11
N GLN A 143 6.13 5.58 25.24
CA GLN A 143 5.48 4.67 26.19
C GLN A 143 5.14 3.31 25.56
N ILE A 144 5.27 3.17 24.24
CA ILE A 144 4.97 1.93 23.53
C ILE A 144 6.12 0.97 23.73
N THR A 145 5.80 -0.25 24.15
CA THR A 145 6.75 -1.35 24.25
C THR A 145 6.19 -2.57 23.53
N PRO A 146 7.03 -3.54 23.17
CA PRO A 146 6.59 -4.81 22.58
C PRO A 146 5.46 -5.49 23.37
N GLU A 147 5.51 -5.42 24.70
CA GLU A 147 4.53 -6.04 25.60
C GLU A 147 3.19 -5.33 25.65
N ASN A 148 3.14 -4.04 25.30
CA ASN A 148 1.93 -3.23 25.40
C ASN A 148 1.36 -2.78 24.04
N ALA A 149 2.08 -3.07 22.93
CA ALA A 149 1.72 -2.67 21.58
C ALA A 149 0.29 -3.09 21.19
N GLU A 150 -0.11 -4.32 21.50
CA GLU A 150 -1.43 -4.89 21.16
C GLU A 150 -2.60 -4.20 21.90
N THR A 151 -2.31 -3.50 23.00
CA THR A 151 -3.31 -2.76 23.81
C THR A 151 -3.09 -1.25 23.77
N THR A 152 -2.31 -0.77 22.80
CA THR A 152 -2.05 0.66 22.61
C THR A 152 -3.03 1.24 21.60
N CYS A 153 -3.57 2.42 21.93
CA CYS A 153 -4.19 3.33 20.98
C CYS A 153 -3.20 4.43 20.61
N THR A 154 -2.89 4.56 19.32
CA THR A 154 -1.84 5.45 18.79
C THR A 154 -2.36 6.79 18.26
N THR A 155 -3.66 7.07 18.38
CA THR A 155 -4.28 8.31 17.85
C THR A 155 -3.52 9.56 18.24
N GLY A 156 -3.10 10.32 17.21
CA GLY A 156 -2.39 11.58 17.33
C GLY A 156 -0.87 11.47 17.40
N ILE A 157 -0.29 10.27 17.37
CA ILE A 157 1.16 10.10 17.20
C ILE A 157 1.55 10.54 15.77
N THR A 158 2.59 11.36 15.66
CA THR A 158 3.09 11.90 14.39
C THR A 158 4.44 11.29 13.96
N ASP A 159 5.20 10.75 14.91
CA ASP A 159 6.49 10.12 14.66
C ASP A 159 6.51 8.73 15.32
N MET A 160 6.74 7.70 14.52
CA MET A 160 6.90 6.30 14.95
C MET A 160 8.28 5.75 14.55
N SER A 161 9.24 6.64 14.27
CA SER A 161 10.58 6.22 13.94
C SER A 161 11.19 5.38 15.05
N GLU A 162 11.92 4.33 14.65
CA GLU A 162 12.69 3.45 15.53
C GLU A 162 11.89 2.67 16.60
N LEU A 163 10.55 2.70 16.59
CA LEU A 163 9.70 2.20 17.68
C LEU A 163 9.96 0.74 18.09
N PHE A 164 10.23 -0.13 17.12
CA PHE A 164 10.61 -1.54 17.32
C PHE A 164 11.96 -1.86 16.68
N MET A 165 12.84 -0.86 16.59
CA MET A 165 14.19 -1.05 16.07
C MET A 165 14.96 -2.07 16.91
N ASP A 166 15.65 -3.00 16.24
CA ASP A 166 16.41 -4.11 16.83
C ASP A 166 15.57 -5.10 17.67
N ASP A 167 14.24 -5.00 17.71
CA ASP A 167 13.38 -5.99 18.36
C ASP A 167 13.17 -7.23 17.48
N THR A 168 14.16 -8.11 17.51
CA THR A 168 14.18 -9.35 16.72
C THR A 168 13.02 -10.31 16.98
N ASN A 169 12.29 -10.18 18.10
CA ASN A 169 11.20 -11.08 18.49
C ASN A 169 9.82 -10.46 18.32
N PHE A 170 9.72 -9.14 18.11
CA PHE A 170 8.44 -8.47 17.97
C PHE A 170 7.63 -9.02 16.79
N ASN A 171 6.41 -9.45 17.10
CA ASN A 171 5.40 -9.87 16.13
C ASN A 171 4.00 -9.67 16.70
N GLY A 172 3.77 -8.64 17.52
CA GLY A 172 2.44 -8.38 18.11
C GLY A 172 1.43 -7.91 17.07
N ASP A 173 0.14 -8.17 17.29
CA ASP A 173 -0.92 -7.63 16.41
C ASP A 173 -1.11 -6.12 16.66
N ILE A 174 -0.83 -5.33 15.62
CA ILE A 174 -0.93 -3.86 15.61
C ILE A 174 -1.80 -3.36 14.47
N SER A 175 -2.62 -4.24 13.88
CA SER A 175 -3.52 -3.90 12.77
C SER A 175 -4.54 -2.82 13.16
N HIS A 176 -4.88 -2.70 14.46
CA HIS A 176 -5.82 -1.73 15.00
C HIS A 176 -5.23 -0.32 15.23
N TRP A 177 -3.93 -0.13 15.01
CA TRP A 177 -3.30 1.17 15.24
C TRP A 177 -3.87 2.25 14.33
N ASP A 178 -4.05 3.44 14.91
CA ASP A 178 -4.33 4.66 14.19
C ASP A 178 -3.00 5.35 13.85
N VAL A 179 -2.58 5.21 12.60
CA VAL A 179 -1.37 5.83 12.05
C VAL A 179 -1.67 7.00 11.11
N SER A 180 -2.93 7.45 11.06
CA SER A 180 -3.39 8.49 10.14
C SER A 180 -2.71 9.84 10.35
N SER A 181 -2.14 10.09 11.53
CA SER A 181 -1.40 11.33 11.85
C SER A 181 0.12 11.20 11.67
N VAL A 182 0.62 9.99 11.38
CA VAL A 182 2.06 9.71 11.32
C VAL A 182 2.66 10.27 10.04
N THR A 183 3.76 11.01 10.17
CA THR A 183 4.55 11.55 9.06
C THR A 183 5.90 10.84 8.92
N ASN A 184 6.43 10.25 10.00
CA ASN A 184 7.72 9.56 10.01
C ASN A 184 7.59 8.12 10.53
N MET A 185 7.95 7.14 9.69
CA MET A 185 8.03 5.72 10.03
C MET A 185 9.42 5.13 9.80
N SER A 186 10.45 5.98 9.68
CA SER A 186 11.81 5.53 9.40
C SER A 186 12.29 4.54 10.47
N LEU A 187 12.92 3.44 10.05
CA LEU A 187 13.51 2.42 10.94
C LEU A 187 12.53 1.72 11.91
N MET A 188 11.21 1.93 11.80
CA MET A 188 10.22 1.44 12.78
C MET A 188 10.35 -0.06 13.09
N PHE A 189 10.62 -0.89 12.09
CA PHE A 189 10.82 -2.34 12.22
C PHE A 189 12.24 -2.76 11.75
N TYR A 190 13.23 -1.86 11.82
CA TYR A 190 14.59 -2.19 11.42
C TYR A 190 15.12 -3.36 12.26
N LYS A 191 15.50 -4.45 11.58
CA LYS A 191 15.91 -5.74 12.16
C LYS A 191 14.88 -6.43 13.06
N ALA A 192 13.59 -6.10 12.96
CA ALA A 192 12.53 -6.87 13.59
C ALA A 192 12.33 -8.20 12.84
N SER A 193 13.29 -9.12 12.96
CA SER A 193 13.44 -10.29 12.11
C SER A 193 12.30 -11.31 12.19
N SER A 194 11.46 -11.24 13.24
CA SER A 194 10.27 -12.08 13.43
C SER A 194 8.96 -11.40 13.04
N PHE A 195 9.00 -10.12 12.64
CA PHE A 195 7.81 -9.34 12.35
C PHE A 195 7.19 -9.73 11.00
N ASN A 196 5.93 -10.17 11.00
CA ASN A 196 5.19 -10.51 9.79
C ASN A 196 3.67 -10.38 10.01
N ARG A 197 3.18 -9.14 10.08
CA ARG A 197 1.76 -8.84 10.30
C ARG A 197 1.12 -8.16 9.10
N ASP A 198 -0.18 -8.40 8.95
CA ASP A 198 -1.02 -7.66 8.01
C ASP A 198 -1.20 -6.22 8.53
N LEU A 199 -0.83 -5.24 7.71
CA LEU A 199 -0.91 -3.81 8.01
C LEU A 199 -1.81 -3.09 7.00
N ASN A 200 -2.66 -3.83 6.28
CA ASN A 200 -3.44 -3.31 5.16
C ASN A 200 -4.56 -2.35 5.58
N SER A 201 -4.90 -2.30 6.88
CA SER A 201 -5.84 -1.35 7.49
C SER A 201 -5.22 0.02 7.82
N TRP A 202 -3.89 0.14 7.76
CA TRP A 202 -3.20 1.38 8.12
C TRP A 202 -3.41 2.47 7.08
N ASP A 203 -3.83 3.65 7.55
CA ASP A 203 -3.86 4.87 6.75
C ASP A 203 -2.49 5.58 6.82
N VAL A 204 -1.62 5.28 5.85
CA VAL A 204 -0.27 5.87 5.75
C VAL A 204 -0.23 7.12 4.85
N SER A 205 -1.39 7.70 4.50
CA SER A 205 -1.48 8.79 3.51
C SER A 205 -0.75 10.08 3.88
N ASN A 206 -0.42 10.28 5.17
CA ASN A 206 0.35 11.42 5.66
C ASN A 206 1.84 11.12 5.87
N VAL A 207 2.29 9.87 5.67
CA VAL A 207 3.69 9.48 5.86
C VAL A 207 4.55 10.05 4.73
N THR A 208 5.65 10.71 5.10
CA THR A 208 6.62 11.29 4.15
C THR A 208 7.96 10.56 4.17
N ASP A 209 8.30 9.87 5.27
CA ASP A 209 9.54 9.10 5.44
C ASP A 209 9.26 7.64 5.85
N MET A 210 9.64 6.69 4.98
CA MET A 210 9.60 5.24 5.22
C MET A 210 11.00 4.60 5.15
N SER A 211 12.05 5.41 5.34
CA SER A 211 13.43 4.97 5.18
C SER A 211 13.74 3.79 6.09
N SER A 212 14.16 2.68 5.49
CA SER A 212 14.60 1.46 6.19
C SER A 212 13.56 0.86 7.14
N MET A 213 12.27 1.17 6.96
CA MET A 213 11.18 0.75 7.86
C MET A 213 11.18 -0.76 8.13
N PHE A 214 11.37 -1.59 7.09
CA PHE A 214 11.43 -3.06 7.20
C PHE A 214 12.83 -3.63 6.95
N SER A 215 13.86 -2.79 6.93
CA SER A 215 15.21 -3.25 6.60
C SER A 215 15.68 -4.31 7.60
N LYS A 216 16.12 -5.47 7.11
CA LYS A 216 16.46 -6.68 7.88
C LYS A 216 15.30 -7.32 8.67
N ALA A 217 14.05 -6.97 8.41
CA ALA A 217 12.89 -7.73 8.87
C ALA A 217 12.75 -9.00 8.02
N THR A 218 13.66 -9.96 8.19
CA THR A 218 13.96 -11.01 7.20
C THR A 218 12.77 -11.85 6.73
N ILE A 219 11.73 -12.00 7.55
CA ILE A 219 10.53 -12.79 7.23
C ILE A 219 9.30 -11.94 6.88
N PHE A 220 9.41 -10.62 6.88
CA PHE A 220 8.29 -9.74 6.61
C PHE A 220 7.77 -9.95 5.19
N ASN A 221 6.49 -10.32 5.09
CA ASN A 221 5.72 -10.40 3.85
C ASN A 221 4.24 -10.06 4.14
N GLY A 222 4.03 -9.17 5.12
CA GLY A 222 2.71 -8.69 5.53
C GLY A 222 2.00 -7.96 4.40
N ASN A 223 0.67 -8.01 4.38
CA ASN A 223 -0.10 -7.29 3.39
C ASN A 223 -0.04 -5.77 3.64
N ILE A 224 0.40 -5.03 2.62
CA ILE A 224 0.53 -3.56 2.58
C ILE A 224 0.00 -2.99 1.25
N SER A 225 -0.82 -3.77 0.54
CA SER A 225 -1.23 -3.46 -0.84
C SER A 225 -2.13 -2.23 -0.94
N ASN A 226 -2.93 -1.92 0.09
CA ASN A 226 -3.83 -0.76 0.12
C ASN A 226 -3.18 0.54 0.61
N TRP A 227 -1.88 0.54 0.90
CA TRP A 227 -1.20 1.73 1.38
C TRP A 227 -1.22 2.85 0.33
N ASN A 228 -1.75 4.01 0.71
CA ASN A 228 -1.60 5.22 -0.07
C ASN A 228 -0.25 5.88 0.25
N VAL A 229 0.75 5.67 -0.61
CA VAL A 229 2.12 6.19 -0.42
C VAL A 229 2.39 7.49 -1.21
N SER A 230 1.36 8.16 -1.74
CA SER A 230 1.53 9.35 -2.62
C SER A 230 2.27 10.52 -1.97
N SER A 231 2.30 10.58 -0.64
CA SER A 231 2.99 11.62 0.15
C SER A 231 4.43 11.25 0.51
N VAL A 232 4.85 10.00 0.28
CA VAL A 232 6.18 9.52 0.65
C VAL A 232 7.23 10.14 -0.27
N THR A 233 8.27 10.71 0.35
CA THR A 233 9.39 11.36 -0.37
C THR A 233 10.68 10.54 -0.33
N THR A 234 10.83 9.66 0.67
CA THR A 234 11.96 8.73 0.80
C THR A 234 11.50 7.33 1.20
N MET A 235 12.00 6.34 0.45
CA MET A 235 11.88 4.90 0.70
C MET A 235 13.27 4.25 0.78
N PHE A 236 14.29 5.03 1.15
CA PHE A 236 15.68 4.58 1.22
C PHE A 236 15.81 3.26 1.99
N GLY A 237 16.24 2.20 1.32
CA GLY A 237 16.44 0.90 1.95
C GLY A 237 15.20 0.27 2.60
N MET A 238 13.98 0.68 2.27
CA MET A 238 12.75 0.24 2.98
C MET A 238 12.65 -1.28 3.16
N PHE A 239 12.99 -2.07 2.15
CA PHE A 239 12.96 -3.54 2.16
C PHE A 239 14.35 -4.17 2.06
N ARG A 240 15.42 -3.43 2.37
CA ARG A 240 16.79 -3.95 2.36
C ARG A 240 16.91 -5.19 3.26
N ASP A 241 17.54 -6.26 2.78
CA ASP A 241 17.72 -7.54 3.48
C ASP A 241 16.39 -8.18 3.96
N THR A 242 15.26 -7.84 3.33
CA THR A 242 13.91 -8.38 3.66
C THR A 242 13.63 -9.61 2.81
N ASN A 243 14.32 -10.71 3.12
CA ASN A 243 14.42 -11.88 2.25
C ASN A 243 13.08 -12.49 1.81
N ALA A 244 12.07 -12.51 2.68
CA ALA A 244 10.76 -13.09 2.37
C ALA A 244 9.82 -12.18 1.58
N PHE A 245 10.15 -10.88 1.44
CA PHE A 245 9.22 -9.91 0.88
C PHE A 245 9.00 -10.12 -0.62
N ASN A 246 7.75 -10.34 -1.00
CA ASN A 246 7.26 -10.35 -2.38
C ASN A 246 5.80 -9.89 -2.43
N GLY A 247 5.42 -8.96 -1.55
CA GLY A 247 4.07 -8.42 -1.45
C GLY A 247 3.68 -7.60 -2.67
N ASN A 248 2.37 -7.47 -2.92
CA ASN A 248 1.89 -6.63 -4.02
C ASN A 248 2.04 -5.15 -3.67
N ILE A 249 2.83 -4.44 -4.49
CA ILE A 249 3.07 -2.98 -4.41
C ILE A 249 2.91 -2.32 -5.79
N SER A 250 2.23 -2.97 -6.74
CA SER A 250 2.09 -2.48 -8.11
C SER A 250 1.32 -1.16 -8.22
N ASP A 251 0.38 -0.95 -7.28
CA ASP A 251 -0.57 0.15 -7.30
C ASP A 251 -0.09 1.37 -6.49
N TRP A 252 1.11 1.30 -5.92
CA TRP A 252 1.70 2.40 -5.17
C TRP A 252 2.04 3.59 -6.07
N ASP A 253 1.51 4.77 -5.72
CA ASP A 253 1.91 6.03 -6.33
C ASP A 253 3.23 6.53 -5.72
N VAL A 254 4.35 6.19 -6.36
CA VAL A 254 5.70 6.62 -5.95
C VAL A 254 6.15 7.93 -6.60
N SER A 255 5.24 8.69 -7.23
CA SER A 255 5.61 9.89 -8.00
C SER A 255 6.26 11.00 -7.17
N SER A 256 6.02 11.04 -5.86
CA SER A 256 6.66 11.99 -4.93
C SER A 256 8.03 11.53 -4.43
N VAL A 257 8.43 10.28 -4.67
CA VAL A 257 9.67 9.71 -4.12
C VAL A 257 10.89 10.26 -4.85
N THR A 258 11.86 10.74 -4.07
CA THR A 258 13.15 11.27 -4.57
C THR A 258 14.33 10.37 -4.23
N ALA A 259 14.24 9.62 -3.12
CA ALA A 259 15.24 8.68 -2.65
C ALA A 259 14.65 7.27 -2.51
N MET A 260 15.11 6.34 -3.36
CA MET A 260 14.76 4.90 -3.30
C MET A 260 15.99 4.01 -3.54
N ASN A 261 17.19 4.56 -3.41
CA ASN A 261 18.42 3.77 -3.42
C ASN A 261 18.38 2.72 -2.30
N GLN A 262 18.97 1.55 -2.57
CA GLN A 262 18.94 0.36 -1.70
C GLN A 262 17.56 -0.25 -1.38
N MET A 263 16.45 0.21 -1.98
CA MET A 263 15.09 -0.22 -1.58
C MET A 263 14.91 -1.74 -1.49
N PHE A 264 15.46 -2.51 -2.43
CA PHE A 264 15.40 -3.98 -2.47
C PHE A 264 16.78 -4.65 -2.37
N TYR A 265 17.77 -3.97 -1.78
CA TYR A 265 19.11 -4.50 -1.58
C TYR A 265 19.01 -5.85 -0.86
N SER A 266 19.51 -6.92 -1.46
CA SER A 266 19.53 -8.29 -0.96
C SER A 266 18.16 -8.85 -0.56
N SER A 267 17.06 -8.34 -1.12
CA SER A 267 15.71 -8.91 -0.97
C SER A 267 15.55 -10.11 -1.92
N VAL A 268 16.19 -11.22 -1.60
CA VAL A 268 16.46 -12.32 -2.55
C VAL A 268 15.24 -12.91 -3.29
N ASN A 269 14.05 -12.88 -2.68
CA ASN A 269 12.81 -13.41 -3.27
C ASN A 269 11.94 -12.35 -3.97
N PHE A 270 12.33 -11.07 -3.93
CA PHE A 270 11.50 -10.00 -4.46
C PHE A 270 11.43 -10.03 -5.99
N ASN A 271 10.21 -10.05 -6.53
CA ASN A 271 9.91 -9.99 -7.95
C ASN A 271 8.54 -9.33 -8.22
N GLY A 272 8.21 -8.27 -7.47
CA GLY A 272 6.96 -7.52 -7.66
C GLY A 272 6.89 -6.85 -9.04
N ASP A 273 5.67 -6.62 -9.53
CA ASP A 273 5.44 -5.77 -10.72
C ASP A 273 5.62 -4.30 -10.34
N LEU A 274 6.55 -3.63 -11.03
CA LEU A 274 6.91 -2.23 -10.82
C LEU A 274 6.72 -1.39 -12.08
N ASN A 275 6.15 -1.94 -13.14
CA ASN A 275 6.16 -1.30 -14.45
C ASN A 275 5.36 0.01 -14.49
N ASN A 276 4.38 0.16 -13.59
CA ASN A 276 3.53 1.35 -13.49
C ASN A 276 4.10 2.45 -12.58
N TRP A 277 5.23 2.21 -11.91
CA TRP A 277 5.82 3.18 -11.00
C TRP A 277 6.36 4.40 -11.76
N ASN A 278 5.97 5.59 -11.30
CA ASN A 278 6.52 6.84 -11.79
C ASN A 278 7.78 7.22 -11.01
N VAL A 279 8.95 6.87 -11.54
CA VAL A 279 10.26 7.16 -10.93
C VAL A 279 10.93 8.46 -11.43
N SER A 280 10.18 9.36 -12.09
CA SER A 280 10.77 10.52 -12.78
C SER A 280 11.49 11.53 -11.87
N ASN A 281 11.20 11.50 -10.57
CA ASN A 281 11.78 12.39 -9.57
C ASN A 281 13.00 11.77 -8.84
N VAL A 282 13.34 10.53 -9.14
CA VAL A 282 14.47 9.83 -8.51
C VAL A 282 15.78 10.24 -9.18
N THR A 283 16.78 10.60 -8.35
CA THR A 283 18.11 11.00 -8.83
C THR A 283 19.20 9.97 -8.52
N ASP A 284 18.99 9.11 -7.52
CA ASP A 284 19.91 8.05 -7.10
C ASP A 284 19.18 6.70 -7.04
N MET A 285 19.60 5.77 -7.90
CA MET A 285 19.13 4.38 -7.95
C MET A 285 20.23 3.39 -7.53
N SER A 286 21.28 3.87 -6.87
CA SER A 286 22.38 3.02 -6.44
C SER A 286 21.87 1.86 -5.60
N TYR A 287 22.38 0.68 -5.90
CA TYR A 287 22.12 -0.54 -5.14
C TYR A 287 20.66 -1.01 -5.05
N MET A 288 19.74 -0.43 -5.84
CA MET A 288 18.30 -0.68 -5.69
C MET A 288 17.93 -2.16 -5.72
N PHE A 289 18.59 -2.95 -6.59
CA PHE A 289 18.42 -4.39 -6.76
C PHE A 289 19.73 -5.18 -6.58
N TRP A 290 20.65 -4.69 -5.73
CA TRP A 290 21.89 -5.42 -5.41
C TRP A 290 21.52 -6.78 -4.79
N GLU A 291 21.97 -7.91 -5.36
CA GLU A 291 21.77 -9.31 -4.92
C GLU A 291 20.29 -9.69 -4.78
N THR A 292 19.39 -9.02 -5.51
CA THR A 292 17.96 -9.36 -5.62
C THR A 292 17.78 -10.47 -6.66
N ASN A 293 18.24 -11.69 -6.34
CA ASN A 293 18.43 -12.77 -7.32
C ASN A 293 17.15 -13.13 -8.11
N ALA A 294 15.98 -13.15 -7.45
CA ALA A 294 14.72 -13.50 -8.08
C ALA A 294 14.18 -12.44 -9.07
N PHE A 295 14.66 -11.20 -9.00
CA PHE A 295 14.09 -10.08 -9.73
C PHE A 295 14.29 -10.20 -11.24
N HIS A 296 13.18 -10.26 -11.97
CA HIS A 296 13.08 -10.24 -13.43
C HIS A 296 11.88 -9.40 -13.91
N GLY A 297 11.34 -8.55 -13.03
CA GLY A 297 10.17 -7.72 -13.30
C GLY A 297 10.40 -6.72 -14.44
N ASN A 298 9.32 -6.38 -15.15
CA ASN A 298 9.38 -5.38 -16.22
C ASN A 298 9.51 -3.97 -15.64
N ILE A 299 10.52 -3.24 -16.10
CA ILE A 299 10.77 -1.83 -15.74
C ILE A 299 11.05 -0.97 -16.98
N SER A 300 10.64 -1.44 -18.16
CA SER A 300 10.86 -0.74 -19.44
C SER A 300 10.21 0.65 -19.46
N ASN A 301 9.13 0.86 -18.71
CA ASN A 301 8.38 2.12 -18.70
C ASN A 301 8.94 3.18 -17.76
N TRP A 302 9.97 2.86 -16.97
CA TRP A 302 10.55 3.81 -16.03
C TRP A 302 11.18 5.01 -16.74
N ASN A 303 10.76 6.22 -16.34
CA ASN A 303 11.43 7.44 -16.75
C ASN A 303 12.64 7.73 -15.85
N VAL A 304 13.80 7.23 -16.25
CA VAL A 304 15.08 7.43 -15.52
C VAL A 304 15.83 8.70 -15.93
N GLY A 305 15.18 9.64 -16.62
CA GLY A 305 15.84 10.83 -17.21
C GLY A 305 16.49 11.78 -16.19
N SER A 306 16.08 11.72 -14.92
CA SER A 306 16.63 12.51 -13.80
C SER A 306 17.74 11.78 -13.04
N VAL A 307 17.98 10.49 -13.33
CA VAL A 307 18.92 9.67 -12.56
C VAL A 307 20.36 10.04 -12.91
N THR A 308 21.17 10.25 -11.87
CA THR A 308 22.60 10.60 -11.99
C THR A 308 23.53 9.50 -11.50
N ASN A 309 23.03 8.59 -10.64
CA ASN A 309 23.78 7.51 -10.01
C ASN A 309 23.07 6.15 -10.16
N MET A 310 23.71 5.20 -10.84
CA MET A 310 23.25 3.81 -11.01
C MET A 310 24.26 2.79 -10.44
N TYR A 311 25.11 3.24 -9.51
CA TYR A 311 26.16 2.42 -8.90
C TYR A 311 25.60 1.10 -8.36
N HIS A 312 26.08 -0.03 -8.88
CA HIS A 312 25.70 -1.38 -8.46
C HIS A 312 24.18 -1.66 -8.44
N MET A 313 23.37 -0.96 -9.26
CA MET A 313 21.91 -1.08 -9.25
C MET A 313 21.41 -2.53 -9.42
N PHE A 314 22.03 -3.34 -10.28
CA PHE A 314 21.67 -4.74 -10.56
C PHE A 314 22.82 -5.71 -10.25
N ARG A 315 23.77 -5.33 -9.37
CA ARG A 315 24.89 -6.21 -9.02
C ARG A 315 24.35 -7.50 -8.41
N GLY A 316 24.65 -8.67 -8.97
CA GLY A 316 24.19 -9.97 -8.46
C GLY A 316 22.69 -10.26 -8.68
N ALA A 317 21.97 -9.41 -9.42
CA ALA A 317 20.59 -9.68 -9.84
C ALA A 317 20.57 -10.76 -10.94
N GLY A 318 20.81 -12.01 -10.53
CA GLY A 318 21.13 -13.13 -11.43
C GLY A 318 20.08 -13.43 -12.49
N ASN A 319 18.79 -13.22 -12.20
CA ASN A 319 17.70 -13.47 -13.15
C ASN A 319 17.25 -12.23 -13.93
N PHE A 320 17.84 -11.05 -13.66
CA PHE A 320 17.40 -9.81 -14.28
C PHE A 320 17.78 -9.77 -15.77
N ASN A 321 16.77 -9.63 -16.63
CA ASN A 321 16.95 -9.52 -18.08
C ASN A 321 15.81 -8.69 -18.75
N SER A 322 15.22 -7.74 -18.02
CA SER A 322 14.18 -6.85 -18.58
C SER A 322 14.76 -5.89 -19.61
N ASP A 323 14.04 -5.64 -20.70
CA ASP A 323 14.44 -4.65 -21.71
C ASP A 323 14.43 -3.24 -21.09
N ILE A 324 15.62 -2.63 -21.06
CA ILE A 324 15.89 -1.27 -20.58
C ILE A 324 16.61 -0.45 -21.66
N GLY A 325 16.64 -0.94 -22.91
CA GLY A 325 17.34 -0.27 -24.01
C GLY A 325 16.74 1.09 -24.36
N ASN A 326 15.47 1.32 -24.00
CA ASN A 326 14.74 2.57 -24.21
C ASN A 326 14.98 3.64 -23.13
N TRP A 327 15.69 3.32 -22.05
CA TRP A 327 15.95 4.26 -20.96
C TRP A 327 16.79 5.46 -21.40
N ASN A 328 16.37 6.66 -20.97
CA ASN A 328 17.16 7.87 -21.13
C ASN A 328 18.17 8.01 -19.98
N VAL A 329 19.38 7.48 -20.19
CA VAL A 329 20.49 7.54 -19.22
C VAL A 329 21.40 8.77 -19.40
N SER A 330 20.95 9.80 -20.13
CA SER A 330 21.81 10.95 -20.51
C SER A 330 22.34 11.79 -19.35
N GLN A 331 21.73 11.69 -18.16
CA GLN A 331 22.17 12.38 -16.94
C GLN A 331 23.06 11.53 -16.03
N VAL A 332 23.23 10.25 -16.33
CA VAL A 332 23.98 9.32 -15.46
C VAL A 332 25.48 9.63 -15.53
N THR A 333 26.12 9.72 -14.37
CA THR A 333 27.56 9.99 -14.22
C THR A 333 28.34 8.79 -13.66
N ASP A 334 27.67 7.90 -12.93
CA ASP A 334 28.26 6.71 -12.31
C ASP A 334 27.44 5.45 -12.65
N MET A 335 28.06 4.53 -13.41
CA MET A 335 27.51 3.21 -13.75
C MET A 335 28.38 2.08 -13.19
N SER A 336 29.23 2.38 -12.20
CA SER A 336 30.21 1.41 -11.72
C SER A 336 29.50 0.16 -11.20
N GLY A 337 29.89 -0.99 -11.73
CA GLY A 337 29.34 -2.28 -11.42
C GLY A 337 27.83 -2.44 -11.52
N MET A 338 27.15 -1.65 -12.35
CA MET A 338 25.69 -1.69 -12.51
C MET A 338 25.16 -3.11 -12.78
N PHE A 339 25.86 -3.92 -13.58
CA PHE A 339 25.51 -5.30 -13.93
C PHE A 339 26.59 -6.31 -13.48
N THR A 340 27.38 -5.99 -12.46
CA THR A 340 28.37 -6.94 -11.93
C THR A 340 27.67 -8.23 -11.49
N ASP A 341 28.11 -9.40 -11.98
CA ASP A 341 27.54 -10.72 -11.69
C ASP A 341 26.02 -10.85 -12.02
N ALA A 342 25.48 -9.99 -12.89
CA ALA A 342 24.12 -10.13 -13.44
C ALA A 342 24.11 -11.19 -14.57
N THR A 343 24.15 -12.46 -14.17
CA THR A 343 24.49 -13.59 -15.05
C THR A 343 23.49 -13.91 -16.15
N SER A 344 22.25 -13.42 -16.09
CA SER A 344 21.24 -13.59 -17.15
C SER A 344 21.08 -12.37 -18.05
N PHE A 345 21.70 -11.24 -17.72
CA PHE A 345 21.47 -9.98 -18.42
C PHE A 345 22.10 -9.97 -19.82
N ASN A 346 21.28 -9.78 -20.86
CA ASN A 346 21.74 -9.74 -22.26
C ASN A 346 20.89 -8.81 -23.14
N GLN A 347 20.54 -7.63 -22.65
CA GLN A 347 19.73 -6.67 -23.38
C GLN A 347 20.57 -5.73 -24.26
N ASN A 348 19.94 -5.18 -25.30
CA ASN A 348 20.59 -4.24 -26.22
C ASN A 348 20.59 -2.83 -25.63
N LEU A 349 21.78 -2.27 -25.40
CA LEU A 349 21.97 -0.94 -24.80
C LEU A 349 22.51 0.10 -25.80
N ASN A 350 22.52 -0.21 -27.09
CA ASN A 350 23.16 0.65 -28.10
C ASN A 350 22.53 2.04 -28.24
N ALA A 351 21.28 2.21 -27.80
CA ALA A 351 20.57 3.49 -27.83
C ALA A 351 20.91 4.42 -26.65
N TRP A 352 21.60 3.93 -25.63
CA TRP A 352 21.94 4.72 -24.45
C TRP A 352 22.92 5.85 -24.77
N ASN A 353 22.59 7.07 -24.33
CA ASN A 353 23.51 8.19 -24.33
C ASN A 353 24.34 8.20 -23.03
N VAL A 354 25.55 7.65 -23.09
CA VAL A 354 26.48 7.57 -21.95
C VAL A 354 27.49 8.73 -21.88
N GLY A 355 27.26 9.82 -22.63
CA GLY A 355 28.23 10.90 -22.81
C GLY A 355 28.62 11.68 -21.54
N LEU A 356 27.85 11.57 -20.45
CA LEU A 356 28.16 12.15 -19.15
C LEU A 356 28.80 11.16 -18.15
N VAL A 357 28.85 9.87 -18.49
CA VAL A 357 29.37 8.84 -17.59
C VAL A 357 30.88 9.02 -17.40
N THR A 358 31.31 9.03 -16.14
CA THR A 358 32.72 9.14 -15.75
C THR A 358 33.28 7.84 -15.19
N LYS A 359 32.45 6.98 -14.60
CA LYS A 359 32.89 5.70 -14.02
C LYS A 359 32.08 4.52 -14.56
N MET A 360 32.80 3.52 -15.08
CA MET A 360 32.27 2.26 -15.63
C MET A 360 33.03 1.03 -15.10
N ASN A 361 33.82 1.18 -14.03
CA ASN A 361 34.56 0.05 -13.48
C ASN A 361 33.61 -1.07 -13.04
N ASN A 362 33.97 -2.31 -13.33
CA ASN A 362 33.17 -3.51 -13.08
C ASN A 362 31.78 -3.57 -13.75
N MET A 363 31.40 -2.63 -14.62
CA MET A 363 30.01 -2.49 -15.08
C MET A 363 29.36 -3.80 -15.54
N PHE A 364 30.10 -4.66 -16.27
CA PHE A 364 29.67 -5.98 -16.73
C PHE A 364 30.55 -7.12 -16.20
N SER A 365 31.29 -6.89 -15.11
CA SER A 365 32.17 -7.90 -14.53
C SER A 365 31.35 -9.12 -14.09
N GLY A 366 31.59 -10.30 -14.64
CA GLY A 366 30.83 -11.52 -14.33
C GLY A 366 29.44 -11.61 -14.96
N ALA A 367 29.02 -10.64 -15.78
CA ALA A 367 27.82 -10.76 -16.62
C ALA A 367 28.08 -11.76 -17.76
N SER A 368 28.08 -13.05 -17.43
CA SER A 368 28.68 -14.13 -18.23
C SER A 368 28.05 -14.29 -19.62
N VAL A 369 26.75 -14.04 -19.75
CA VAL A 369 26.02 -14.15 -21.01
C VAL A 369 25.94 -12.86 -21.81
N TYR A 370 26.32 -11.72 -21.22
CA TYR A 370 26.17 -10.42 -21.84
C TYR A 370 27.01 -10.30 -23.11
N ASN A 371 26.36 -9.96 -24.22
CA ASN A 371 27.02 -9.71 -25.50
C ASN A 371 26.26 -8.65 -26.33
N GLY A 372 25.58 -7.71 -25.66
CA GLY A 372 24.79 -6.65 -26.31
C GLY A 372 25.65 -5.62 -27.04
N ASN A 373 25.16 -5.13 -28.18
CA ASN A 373 25.85 -4.10 -28.98
C ASN A 373 25.91 -2.76 -28.23
N MET A 374 27.06 -2.08 -28.28
CA MET A 374 27.30 -0.76 -27.67
C MET A 374 28.18 0.14 -28.56
N HIS A 375 28.15 -0.08 -29.87
CA HIS A 375 29.02 0.60 -30.82
C HIS A 375 28.84 2.13 -30.85
N ASN A 376 27.64 2.62 -30.54
CA ASN A 376 27.31 4.06 -30.58
C ASN A 376 27.69 4.83 -29.31
N TRP A 377 28.18 4.15 -28.27
CA TRP A 377 28.49 4.80 -26.99
C TRP A 377 29.64 5.80 -27.12
N GLN A 378 29.39 7.02 -26.62
CA GLN A 378 30.39 8.09 -26.51
C GLN A 378 31.02 8.06 -25.13
N VAL A 379 32.18 7.43 -25.00
CA VAL A 379 32.86 7.16 -23.71
C VAL A 379 34.00 8.13 -23.39
N SER A 380 34.06 9.27 -24.07
CA SER A 380 35.20 10.20 -23.98
C SER A 380 35.40 10.82 -22.60
N ARG A 381 34.37 10.84 -21.73
CA ARG A 381 34.44 11.34 -20.35
C ARG A 381 34.80 10.29 -19.30
N VAL A 382 34.86 9.01 -19.69
CA VAL A 382 35.10 7.93 -18.74
C VAL A 382 36.56 7.97 -18.27
N THR A 383 36.74 8.01 -16.96
CA THR A 383 38.05 8.04 -16.30
C THR A 383 38.40 6.71 -15.63
N ASN A 384 37.42 5.81 -15.45
CA ASN A 384 37.65 4.49 -14.87
C ASN A 384 36.84 3.38 -15.60
N MET A 385 37.56 2.38 -16.14
CA MET A 385 37.02 1.18 -16.77
C MET A 385 37.66 -0.11 -16.21
N ASP A 386 38.26 -0.05 -15.02
CA ASP A 386 38.87 -1.23 -14.40
C ASP A 386 37.87 -2.37 -14.29
N TYR A 387 38.27 -3.56 -14.71
CA TYR A 387 37.46 -4.78 -14.68
C TYR A 387 36.10 -4.72 -15.43
N MET A 388 35.89 -3.75 -16.33
CA MET A 388 34.59 -3.50 -16.96
C MET A 388 33.91 -4.77 -17.52
N PHE A 389 34.66 -5.64 -18.19
CA PHE A 389 34.23 -6.91 -18.78
C PHE A 389 34.95 -8.12 -18.19
N SER A 390 35.55 -7.99 -16.99
CA SER A 390 36.22 -9.12 -16.34
C SER A 390 35.24 -10.27 -16.10
N ARG A 391 35.55 -11.50 -16.50
CA ARG A 391 34.66 -12.68 -16.41
C ARG A 391 33.35 -12.56 -17.20
N ALA A 392 33.19 -11.59 -18.10
CA ALA A 392 32.08 -11.55 -19.05
C ALA A 392 32.35 -12.54 -20.19
N THR A 393 32.15 -13.83 -19.93
CA THR A 393 32.66 -14.94 -20.75
C THR A 393 32.22 -14.92 -22.21
N ASN A 394 31.02 -14.40 -22.52
CA ASN A 394 30.50 -14.33 -23.89
C ASN A 394 30.80 -13.00 -24.60
N PHE A 395 31.33 -12.00 -23.90
CA PHE A 395 31.46 -10.66 -24.44
C PHE A 395 32.60 -10.57 -25.46
N ASN A 396 32.27 -10.28 -26.72
CA ASN A 396 33.25 -10.08 -27.81
C ASN A 396 32.80 -9.03 -28.84
N GLN A 397 32.08 -8.00 -28.41
CA GLN A 397 31.62 -6.93 -29.30
C GLN A 397 32.77 -6.07 -29.81
N ASN A 398 32.60 -5.47 -30.99
CA ASN A 398 33.59 -4.57 -31.57
C ASN A 398 33.50 -3.17 -30.94
N LEU A 399 34.52 -2.80 -30.15
CA LEU A 399 34.65 -1.52 -29.45
C LEU A 399 35.67 -0.58 -30.12
N THR A 400 36.12 -0.83 -31.35
CA THR A 400 37.19 -0.03 -31.98
C THR A 400 36.81 1.45 -32.20
N ASN A 401 35.51 1.77 -32.13
CA ASN A 401 35.00 3.14 -32.25
C ASN A 401 34.98 3.88 -30.91
N TRP A 402 35.23 3.20 -29.79
CA TRP A 402 35.32 3.84 -28.49
C TRP A 402 36.62 4.63 -28.39
N CYS A 403 36.44 5.93 -28.19
CA CYS A 403 37.51 6.88 -27.97
C CYS A 403 37.67 7.16 -26.48
N VAL A 404 38.71 6.62 -25.85
CA VAL A 404 38.92 6.69 -24.40
C VAL A 404 40.12 7.58 -24.05
N ILE A 405 39.93 8.90 -24.13
CA ILE A 405 41.03 9.89 -24.01
C ILE A 405 41.57 10.06 -22.58
N HIS A 406 40.78 9.76 -21.56
CA HIS A 406 41.20 9.93 -20.15
C HIS A 406 41.84 8.68 -19.53
N ILE A 407 41.95 7.59 -20.29
CA ILE A 407 42.61 6.35 -19.85
C ILE A 407 43.76 6.07 -20.84
N PRO A 408 45.02 6.31 -20.47
CA PRO A 408 46.15 6.31 -21.41
C PRO A 408 46.57 4.91 -21.90
N SER A 409 46.17 3.85 -21.21
CA SER A 409 46.47 2.46 -21.52
C SER A 409 45.30 1.56 -21.14
N GLU A 410 45.32 0.30 -21.57
CA GLU A 410 44.30 -0.67 -21.16
C GLU A 410 44.12 -0.69 -19.62
N PRO A 411 42.89 -0.49 -19.09
CA PRO A 411 42.60 -0.52 -17.67
C PRO A 411 42.90 -1.87 -17.04
N THR A 412 43.06 -1.88 -15.72
CA THR A 412 43.36 -3.10 -14.96
C THR A 412 42.23 -4.11 -15.16
N GLY A 413 42.57 -5.29 -15.68
CA GLY A 413 41.61 -6.39 -15.83
C GLY A 413 40.42 -6.09 -16.75
N PHE A 414 40.50 -5.08 -17.62
CA PHE A 414 39.41 -4.57 -18.46
C PHE A 414 38.54 -5.69 -19.06
N ALA A 415 39.16 -6.74 -19.58
CA ALA A 415 38.48 -7.86 -20.23
C ALA A 415 39.04 -9.23 -19.81
N ASN A 416 39.59 -9.34 -18.59
CA ASN A 416 40.21 -10.58 -18.12
C ASN A 416 39.20 -11.74 -18.08
N ASN A 417 39.52 -12.90 -18.64
CA ASN A 417 38.61 -14.05 -18.76
C ASN A 417 37.28 -13.73 -19.50
N SER A 418 37.29 -12.80 -20.46
CA SER A 418 36.21 -12.58 -21.42
C SER A 418 36.56 -13.16 -22.80
N ALA A 419 35.59 -13.19 -23.72
CA ALA A 419 35.83 -13.55 -25.13
C ALA A 419 36.39 -12.39 -25.98
N LEU A 420 36.64 -11.22 -25.39
CA LEU A 420 37.05 -10.02 -26.13
C LEU A 420 38.46 -10.17 -26.69
N THR A 421 38.56 -10.10 -28.01
CA THR A 421 39.84 -10.16 -28.72
C THR A 421 40.52 -8.78 -28.78
N ASN A 422 41.85 -8.77 -28.93
CA ASN A 422 42.62 -7.52 -29.05
C ASN A 422 42.17 -6.65 -30.24
N SER A 423 41.71 -7.24 -31.35
CA SER A 423 41.21 -6.50 -32.52
C SER A 423 39.90 -5.77 -32.27
N ASN A 424 39.18 -6.14 -31.21
CA ASN A 424 37.88 -5.57 -30.84
C ASN A 424 37.99 -4.55 -29.69
N LYS A 425 39.19 -4.28 -29.17
CA LYS A 425 39.39 -3.38 -28.03
C LYS A 425 39.24 -1.89 -28.40
N PRO A 426 38.89 -1.03 -27.43
CA PRO A 426 38.88 0.43 -27.60
C PRO A 426 40.24 1.02 -27.97
N ARG A 427 40.21 2.27 -28.45
CA ARG A 427 41.42 3.11 -28.57
C ARG A 427 41.67 3.84 -27.25
N TRP A 428 42.80 3.57 -26.62
CA TRP A 428 43.22 4.16 -25.34
C TRP A 428 44.07 5.42 -25.56
N GLY A 429 43.84 6.45 -24.73
CA GLY A 429 44.65 7.66 -24.61
C GLY A 429 44.58 8.67 -25.75
N PHE A 430 44.45 8.22 -27.01
CA PHE A 430 44.44 9.12 -28.17
C PHE A 430 43.54 8.62 -29.29
N CYS A 431 42.76 9.53 -29.88
CA CYS A 431 41.84 9.25 -30.97
C CYS A 431 42.11 10.25 -32.10
N LEU A 432 42.50 9.74 -33.28
CA LEU A 432 42.65 10.50 -34.52
C LEU A 432 41.34 10.58 -35.29
#